data_AF-A0A542ITT3-F1
#
_entry.id   AF-A0A542ITT3-F1
#
_cell.length_a   1.000
_cell.length_b   1.000
_cell.length_c   1.000
_cell.angle_alpha   90.00
_cell.angle_beta   90.00
_cell.angle_gamma   90.00
#
_symmetry.space_group_name_H-M   'P 1'
#
loop_
_entity.id
_entity.type
_entity.pdbx_description
1 polymer ?
#
loop_
_entity_poly.entity_id
_entity_poly.type
_entity_poly.pdbx_seq_one_letter_code
_entity_poly.pdbx_strand_id
1 'polypeptide(L)' 'MGIEKLWDHLEPDTQQWLIDNPGCKILPRAVVAAIMKSTGAEFEQDRHGETVLSAGDCDFIRSAADLYEARQS' A
#
# COMPACT_ATOMS: atom_id res chain seq x y z
N MET A 1 0.02 4.60 8.63
CA MET A 1 1.08 3.61 8.39
C MET A 1 2.36 4.28 7.85
N GLY A 2 2.24 5.30 7.00
CA GLY A 2 3.40 5.97 6.41
C GLY A 2 3.91 5.19 5.20
N ILE A 3 2.99 4.73 4.35
CA ILE A 3 3.28 3.88 3.20
C ILE A 3 4.23 4.54 2.21
N GLU A 4 4.21 5.87 2.12
CA GLU A 4 5.16 6.66 1.33
C GLU A 4 6.63 6.35 1.67
N LYS A 5 6.93 6.09 2.95
CA LYS A 5 8.30 5.82 3.43
C LYS A 5 8.74 4.38 3.17
N LEU A 6 7.76 3.51 2.99
CA LEU A 6 7.93 2.09 2.76
C LEU A 6 7.92 1.77 1.27
N TRP A 7 7.44 2.70 0.43
CA TRP A 7 7.13 2.47 -0.98
C TRP A 7 8.28 1.83 -1.72
N ASP A 8 9.49 2.42 -1.67
CA ASP A 8 10.67 1.90 -2.36
C ASP A 8 11.19 0.54 -1.84
N HIS A 9 10.70 0.09 -0.68
CA HIS A 9 11.01 -1.20 -0.07
C HIS A 9 9.89 -2.24 -0.24
N LEU A 10 8.80 -1.87 -0.91
CA LEU A 10 7.74 -2.81 -1.25
C LEU A 10 8.19 -3.69 -2.41
N GLU A 11 7.80 -4.96 -2.37
CA GLU A 11 7.94 -5.84 -3.54
C GLU A 11 7.14 -5.25 -4.72
N PRO A 12 7.62 -5.39 -5.96
CA PRO A 12 6.97 -4.83 -7.14
C PRO A 12 5.49 -5.22 -7.27
N ASP A 13 5.16 -6.49 -6.98
CA ASP A 13 3.78 -6.99 -7.02
C ASP A 13 2.88 -6.28 -6.00
N THR A 14 3.44 -5.89 -4.85
CA THR A 14 2.70 -5.15 -3.81
C THR A 14 2.48 -3.70 -4.21
N GLN A 15 3.50 -3.05 -4.81
CA GLN A 15 3.34 -1.70 -5.37
C GLN A 15 2.27 -1.69 -6.47
N GLN A 16 2.34 -2.66 -7.39
CA GLN A 16 1.38 -2.77 -8.49
C GLN A 16 -0.03 -3.00 -7.97
N TRP A 17 -0.21 -3.87 -6.97
CA TRP A 17 -1.53 -4.07 -6.37
C TRP A 17 -2.12 -2.78 -5.79
N LEU A 18 -1.29 -1.94 -5.15
CA LEU A 18 -1.72 -0.66 -4.60
C LEU A 18 -2.09 0.33 -5.72
N ILE A 19 -1.30 0.37 -6.79
CA ILE A 19 -1.57 1.18 -8.00
C ILE A 19 -2.89 0.76 -8.66
N ASP A 20 -3.14 -0.56 -8.76
CA ASP A 20 -4.36 -1.10 -9.37
C ASP A 20 -5.60 -0.88 -8.48
N ASN A 21 -5.42 -0.61 -7.18
CA ASN A 21 -6.49 -0.44 -6.20
C ASN A 21 -6.36 0.91 -5.44
N PRO A 22 -6.36 2.07 -6.11
CA PRO A 22 -6.05 3.35 -5.48
C PRO A 22 -7.14 3.88 -4.54
N GLY A 23 -8.35 3.32 -4.63
CA GLY A 23 -9.46 3.61 -3.73
C GLY A 23 -9.46 2.77 -2.44
N CYS A 24 -8.47 1.90 -2.25
CA CYS A 24 -8.38 1.04 -1.09
C CYS A 24 -8.21 1.86 0.19
N LYS A 25 -8.99 1.52 1.23
CA LYS A 25 -8.91 2.14 2.57
C LYS A 25 -8.47 1.17 3.66
N ILE A 26 -8.61 -0.13 3.40
CA ILE A 26 -8.30 -1.21 4.33
C ILE A 26 -7.46 -2.21 3.56
N LEU A 27 -6.21 -2.40 4.00
CA LEU A 27 -5.34 -3.40 3.41
C LEU A 27 -5.77 -4.79 3.86
N PRO A 28 -6.06 -5.71 2.91
CA PRO A 28 -6.33 -7.10 3.25
C PRO A 28 -5.10 -7.73 3.90
N ARG A 29 -5.33 -8.71 4.79
CA ARG A 29 -4.26 -9.44 5.50
C ARG A 29 -3.10 -9.91 4.61
N ALA A 30 -3.39 -10.38 3.39
CA ALA A 30 -2.36 -10.85 2.47
C ALA A 30 -1.38 -9.74 2.05
N VAL A 31 -1.92 -8.54 1.78
CA VAL A 31 -1.13 -7.36 1.39
C VAL A 31 -0.36 -6.85 2.61
N VAL A 32 -0.99 -6.80 3.77
CA VAL A 32 -0.32 -6.43 5.04
C VAL A 32 0.87 -7.36 5.30
N ALA A 33 0.68 -8.68 5.19
CA ALA A 33 1.75 -9.65 5.40
C ALA A 33 2.90 -9.49 4.38
N ALA A 34 2.59 -9.20 3.12
CA ALA A 34 3.60 -8.93 2.09
C ALA A 34 4.45 -7.71 2.44
N ILE A 35 3.81 -6.61 2.85
CA ILE A 35 4.48 -5.37 3.24
C ILE A 35 5.34 -5.58 4.49
N MET A 36 4.80 -6.24 5.52
CA MET A 36 5.57 -6.54 6.75
C MET A 36 6.78 -7.40 6.46
N LYS A 37 6.65 -8.39 5.55
CA LYS A 37 7.76 -9.25 5.15
C LYS A 37 8.84 -8.49 4.38
N SER A 38 8.48 -7.59 3.47
CA SER A 38 9.47 -6.88 2.64
C SER A 38 10.15 -5.73 3.38
N THR A 39 9.42 -5.05 4.27
CA THR A 39 9.90 -3.84 4.95
C THR A 39 10.32 -4.06 6.39
N GLY A 40 9.93 -5.19 7.00
CA GLY A 40 10.09 -5.42 8.44
C GLY A 40 9.22 -4.52 9.32
N ALA A 41 8.31 -3.73 8.72
CA ALA A 41 7.42 -2.86 9.47
C ALA A 41 6.38 -3.67 10.26
N GLU A 42 6.01 -3.17 11.43
CA GLU A 42 4.91 -3.70 12.23
C GLU A 42 3.71 -2.75 12.13
N PHE A 43 2.55 -3.30 11.77
CA PHE A 43 1.31 -2.53 11.66
C PHE A 43 0.33 -2.95 12.74
N GLU A 44 -0.49 -1.99 13.18
CA GLU A 44 -1.66 -2.32 13.97
C GLU A 44 -2.65 -3.05 13.06
N GLN A 45 -2.91 -4.31 13.40
CA GLN A 45 -3.81 -5.18 12.69
C GLN A 45 -5.07 -5.39 13.53
N ASP A 46 -6.22 -5.42 12.86
CA ASP A 46 -7.46 -5.82 13.49
C ASP A 46 -7.51 -7.35 13.74
N ARG A 47 -8.64 -7.85 14.26
CA ARG A 47 -8.83 -9.29 14.53
C ARG A 47 -8.74 -10.19 13.28
N HIS A 48 -8.83 -9.62 12.09
CA HIS A 48 -8.74 -10.33 10.81
C HIS A 48 -7.35 -10.21 10.17
N GLY A 49 -6.44 -9.44 10.76
CA GLY A 49 -5.11 -9.19 10.22
C GLY A 49 -5.08 -8.02 9.22
N GLU A 50 -6.14 -7.22 9.16
CA GLU A 50 -6.28 -6.09 8.25
C GLU A 50 -5.75 -4.81 8.89
N THR A 51 -5.27 -3.88 8.06
CA THR A 51 -4.77 -2.58 8.53
C THR A 51 -5.50 -1.45 7.79
N VAL A 52 -5.97 -0.47 8.56
CA VAL A 52 -6.61 0.73 8.00
C VAL A 52 -5.54 1.68 7.50
N LEU A 53 -5.70 2.15 6.26
CA LEU A 53 -4.86 3.18 5.68
C LEU A 53 -5.26 4.55 6.24
N SER A 54 -4.26 5.37 6.56
CA SER A 54 -4.53 6.76 6.89
C SER A 54 -4.92 7.54 5.63
N ALA A 55 -5.56 8.71 5.80
CA ALA A 55 -5.91 9.56 4.66
C ALA A 55 -4.69 9.90 3.79
N GLY A 56 -3.54 10.19 4.41
CA GLY A 56 -2.29 10.45 3.68
C GLY A 56 -1.75 9.24 2.93
N ASP A 57 -1.91 8.03 3.49
CA ASP A 57 -1.53 6.80 2.77
C ASP A 57 -2.40 6.62 1.52
N CYS A 58 -3.71 6.84 1.63
CA CYS A 58 -4.65 6.78 0.49
C CYS A 58 -4.32 7.83 -0.59
N ASP A 59 -4.05 9.07 -0.20
CA ASP A 59 -3.73 10.14 -1.16
C ASP A 59 -2.40 9.89 -1.87
N PHE A 60 -1.41 9.33 -1.17
CA PHE A 60 -0.15 8.91 -1.78
C PHE A 60 -0.36 7.79 -2.81
N ILE A 61 -1.10 6.73 -2.46
CA ILE A 61 -1.38 5.61 -3.36
C ILE A 61 -2.10 6.11 -4.63
N ARG A 62 -3.10 6.98 -4.47
CA ARG A 62 -3.81 7.57 -5.61
C ARG A 62 -2.88 8.39 -6.50
N SER A 63 -2.02 9.21 -5.91
CA SER A 63 -1.02 9.98 -6.66
C SER A 63 -0.02 9.08 -7.41
N ALA A 64 0.37 7.95 -6.81
CA ALA A 64 1.23 6.95 -7.44
C ALA A 64 0.54 6.26 -8.62
N ALA A 65 -0.76 5.97 -8.50
CA ALA A 65 -1.57 5.42 -9.59
C ALA A 65 -1.72 6.41 -10.75
N ASP A 66 -2.08 7.66 -10.48
CA ASP A 66 -2.18 8.70 -11.51
C ASP A 66 -0.86 8.89 -12.27
N LEU A 67 0.27 8.84 -11.55
CA LEU A 67 1.61 8.92 -12.15
C LEU A 67 1.96 7.68 -12.97
N TYR A 68 1.51 6.50 -12.55
CA TYR A 68 1.69 5.27 -13.31
C TYR A 68 0.91 5.35 -14.63
N GLU A 69 -0.36 5.75 -14.59
CA GLU A 69 -1.20 5.92 -15.80
C GLU A 69 -0.58 6.94 -16.77
N ALA A 70 -0.11 8.08 -16.29
CA ALA A 70 0.53 9.11 -17.11
C ALA A 70 1.85 8.65 -17.78
N ARG A 71 2.49 7.59 -17.26
CA ARG A 71 3.69 6.99 -17.86
C ARG A 71 3.37 5.93 -18.92
N GLN A 72 2.16 5.40 -18.91
CA GLN A 72 1.69 4.41 -19.88
C GLN A 72 1.00 5.07 -21.10
N SER A 73 0.71 6.38 -21.03
CA SER A 73 0.05 7.17 -22.09
C SER A 73 1.00 7.78 -23.10
#